data_AF-A0A1Y6BQB6-F1
#
_entry.id   AF-A0A1Y6BQB6-F1
#
_cell.length_a   1.000
_cell.length_b   1.000
_cell.length_c   1.000
_cell.angle_alpha   90.00
_cell.angle_beta   90.00
_cell.angle_gamma   90.00
#
_symmetry.space_group_name_H-M   'P 1'
#
loop_
_entity.id
_entity.type
_entity.pdbx_description
1 polymer ?
#
loop_
_entity_poly.entity_id
_entity_poly.type
_entity_poly.pdbx_seq_one_letter_code
_entity_poly.pdbx_strand_id
1 'polypeptide(L)'
;MLKLLAYAKDIVIVFGFIYGMSAYLKSAFQLNLFQVVAWWIKNFSSTDYAFPLLFGLFFSLFGGYTAWSSAIHGTYVSFLGDSVTKLYVGNIAKKAYFVEPENLTAKPFESVFVVMPNFTFEHIYTKTPFVKEKGTDRVGSAKQSQTLRNLIAPVSFGLVLGLILWVMLHIMGYQAYVAKNFEYESQAPTMRAAFTEQAQSIGLTPKHLTFVGMALCIIGLVGYLRTPPYTYGKQAIDIGGAIYPGAKVQGRALKVKKIYRNDRQQDIGAPVDTGRRIASFEFQQGLPTPVYVNYFFEEEPDKPGLFDDINSLIENNAEMSFIVTPELALSLPAVK
;
A
#
# COMPACT_ATOMS: atom_id res chain seq x y z
N MET A 1 18.35 19.08 12.55
CA MET A 1 18.53 17.68 13.01
C MET A 1 17.43 16.75 12.51
N LEU A 2 16.13 17.04 12.73
CA LEU A 2 15.03 16.15 12.32
C LEU A 2 14.89 15.94 10.80
N LYS A 3 15.07 17.00 10.00
CA LYS A 3 15.17 16.90 8.53
C LYS A 3 16.28 15.95 8.08
N LEU A 4 17.47 16.08 8.69
CA LEU A 4 18.62 15.22 8.37
C LEU A 4 18.30 13.75 8.65
N LEU A 5 17.62 13.46 9.76
CA LEU A 5 17.22 12.11 10.12
C LEU A 5 16.18 11.53 9.15
N ALA A 6 15.22 12.35 8.69
CA ALA A 6 14.24 11.98 7.68
C ALA A 6 14.92 11.59 6.36
N TYR A 7 15.96 12.30 5.92
CA TYR A 7 16.72 11.92 4.73
C TYR A 7 17.70 10.77 4.98
N ALA A 8 18.26 10.65 6.18
CA ALA A 8 19.17 9.56 6.54
C ALA A 8 18.47 8.20 6.45
N LYS A 9 17.18 8.09 6.84
CA LYS A 9 16.43 6.84 6.67
C LYS A 9 16.31 6.45 5.19
N ASP A 10 16.05 7.42 4.32
CA ASP A 10 15.88 7.20 2.88
C ASP A 10 17.22 6.74 2.25
N ILE A 11 18.33 7.35 2.69
CA ILE A 11 19.69 6.92 2.32
C ILE A 11 19.97 5.49 2.80
N VAL A 12 19.62 5.16 4.04
CA VAL A 12 19.81 3.79 4.58
C VAL A 12 18.98 2.76 3.82
N ILE A 13 17.74 3.10 3.46
CA ILE A 13 16.86 2.22 2.66
C ILE A 13 17.48 1.92 1.30
N VAL A 14 18.06 2.93 0.63
CA VAL A 14 18.62 2.78 -0.72
C VAL A 14 20.02 2.17 -0.70
N PHE A 15 20.94 2.75 0.06
CA PHE A 15 22.36 2.36 0.04
C PHE A 15 22.67 1.21 0.99
N GLY A 16 21.93 1.06 2.08
CA GLY A 16 22.15 -0.03 3.05
C GLY A 16 21.96 -1.41 2.41
N PHE A 17 21.01 -1.53 1.48
CA PHE A 17 20.72 -2.79 0.78
C PHE A 17 21.88 -3.20 -0.14
N ILE A 18 22.36 -2.28 -0.98
CA ILE A 18 23.49 -2.49 -1.89
C ILE A 18 24.78 -2.74 -1.10
N TYR A 19 25.00 -1.97 -0.04
CA TYR A 19 26.15 -2.12 0.85
C TYR A 19 26.15 -3.50 1.50
N GLY A 20 25.02 -3.97 2.03
CA GLY A 20 24.89 -5.29 2.64
C GLY A 20 25.22 -6.42 1.66
N MET A 21 24.72 -6.35 0.43
CA MET A 21 25.06 -7.32 -0.63
C MET A 21 26.55 -7.32 -0.95
N SER A 22 27.15 -6.14 -1.13
CA SER A 22 28.57 -6.02 -1.45
C SER A 22 29.46 -6.49 -0.30
N ALA A 23 29.09 -6.18 0.95
CA ALA A 23 29.80 -6.64 2.14
C ALA A 23 29.71 -8.16 2.27
N TYR A 24 28.54 -8.75 1.99
CA TYR A 24 28.35 -10.20 2.01
C TYR A 24 29.23 -10.92 0.97
N LEU A 25 29.19 -10.50 -0.30
CA LEU A 25 30.00 -11.12 -1.36
C LEU A 25 31.50 -11.00 -1.09
N LYS A 26 31.93 -9.87 -0.54
CA LYS A 26 33.33 -9.64 -0.16
C LYS A 26 33.73 -10.53 1.02
N SER A 27 32.84 -10.72 1.98
CA SER A 27 33.09 -11.59 3.15
C SER A 27 33.12 -13.07 2.77
N ALA A 28 32.12 -13.55 2.04
CA ALA A 28 31.96 -14.98 1.75
C ALA A 28 32.85 -15.48 0.59
N PHE A 29 33.12 -14.64 -0.41
CA PHE A 29 33.81 -15.06 -1.64
C PHE A 29 35.04 -14.21 -1.99
N GLN A 30 35.35 -13.18 -1.20
CA GLN A 30 36.41 -12.20 -1.54
C GLN A 30 36.19 -11.54 -2.92
N LEU A 31 34.92 -11.44 -3.34
CA LEU A 31 34.52 -10.82 -4.60
C LEU A 31 33.80 -9.51 -4.35
N ASN A 32 34.07 -8.52 -5.19
CA ASN A 32 33.28 -7.30 -5.23
C ASN A 32 31.98 -7.54 -6.02
N LEU A 33 30.90 -6.82 -5.67
CA LEU A 33 29.60 -6.94 -6.36
C LEU A 33 29.73 -6.82 -7.90
N PHE A 34 30.52 -5.86 -8.37
CA PHE A 34 30.76 -5.67 -9.81
C PHE A 34 31.44 -6.85 -10.49
N GLN A 35 32.30 -7.60 -9.79
CA GLN A 35 32.95 -8.78 -10.36
C GLN A 35 31.94 -9.91 -10.57
N VAL A 36 31.05 -10.10 -9.59
CA VAL A 36 29.96 -11.09 -9.70
C VAL A 36 29.02 -10.69 -10.83
N VAL A 37 28.59 -9.42 -10.90
CA VAL A 37 27.72 -8.92 -11.97
C VAL A 37 28.37 -9.07 -13.34
N ALA A 38 29.64 -8.68 -13.50
CA ALA A 38 30.34 -8.79 -14.78
C ALA A 38 30.46 -10.24 -15.25
N TRP A 39 30.72 -11.17 -14.33
CA TRP A 39 30.76 -12.59 -14.64
C TRP A 39 29.41 -13.10 -15.13
N TRP A 40 28.32 -12.73 -14.46
CA TRP A 40 26.96 -13.13 -14.85
C TRP A 40 26.53 -12.53 -16.18
N ILE A 41 26.89 -11.27 -16.47
CA ILE A 41 26.63 -10.66 -17.79
C ILE A 41 27.34 -11.43 -18.90
N LYS A 42 28.60 -11.81 -18.69
CA LYS A 42 29.42 -12.52 -19.68
C LYS A 42 28.95 -13.95 -19.93
N ASN A 43 28.48 -14.64 -18.89
CA ASN A 43 28.20 -16.08 -18.92
C ASN A 43 26.70 -16.41 -18.87
N PHE A 44 25.82 -15.42 -18.96
CA PHE A 44 24.36 -15.61 -18.81
C PHE A 44 23.80 -16.70 -19.73
N SER A 45 24.21 -16.72 -21.00
CA SER A 45 23.71 -17.67 -22.00
C SER A 45 24.29 -19.08 -21.87
N SER A 46 25.41 -19.24 -21.15
CA SER A 46 26.11 -20.51 -20.96
C SER A 46 25.79 -21.18 -19.63
N THR A 47 25.06 -20.51 -18.74
CA THR A 47 24.73 -21.04 -17.42
C THR A 47 23.32 -21.61 -17.40
N ASP A 48 23.21 -22.89 -17.03
CA ASP A 48 21.92 -23.54 -16.85
C ASP A 48 21.09 -22.82 -15.79
N TYR A 49 19.79 -22.64 -16.08
CA TYR A 49 18.84 -21.94 -15.21
C TYR A 49 19.21 -20.48 -14.88
N ALA A 50 20.07 -19.82 -15.68
CA ALA A 50 20.44 -18.41 -15.48
C ALA A 50 19.22 -17.48 -15.40
N PHE A 51 18.22 -17.68 -16.27
CA PHE A 51 17.01 -16.87 -16.26
C PHE A 51 16.16 -17.06 -14.98
N PRO A 52 15.79 -18.29 -14.56
CA PRO A 52 15.15 -18.51 -13.26
C PRO A 52 15.91 -17.93 -12.07
N LEU A 53 17.24 -18.01 -12.05
CA LEU A 53 18.07 -17.45 -10.97
C LEU A 53 18.01 -15.92 -10.95
N LEU A 54 18.15 -15.27 -12.11
CA LEU A 54 18.04 -13.82 -12.22
C LEU A 54 16.64 -13.31 -11.85
N PHE A 55 15.61 -14.05 -12.28
CA PHE A 55 14.22 -13.74 -11.93
C PHE A 55 14.00 -13.87 -10.41
N GLY A 56 14.45 -14.96 -9.78
CA GLY A 56 14.40 -15.13 -8.33
C GLY A 56 15.17 -14.05 -7.55
N LEU A 57 16.35 -13.66 -8.06
CA LEU A 57 17.12 -12.53 -7.52
C LEU A 57 16.31 -11.23 -7.62
N PHE A 58 15.72 -10.92 -8.77
CA PHE A 58 14.92 -9.71 -8.96
C PHE A 58 13.75 -9.64 -7.97
N PHE A 59 12.97 -10.71 -7.82
CA PHE A 59 11.83 -10.72 -6.89
C PHE A 59 12.26 -10.66 -5.43
N SER A 60 13.35 -11.33 -5.05
CA SER A 60 13.88 -11.24 -3.68
C SER A 60 14.46 -9.86 -3.37
N LEU A 61 15.12 -9.21 -4.33
CA LEU A 61 15.59 -7.83 -4.21
C LEU A 61 14.42 -6.84 -4.12
N PHE A 62 13.49 -6.88 -5.07
CA PHE A 62 12.36 -5.95 -5.11
C PHE A 62 11.42 -6.15 -3.91
N GLY A 63 11.07 -7.40 -3.63
CA GLY A 63 10.25 -7.76 -2.48
C GLY A 63 10.93 -7.43 -1.15
N GLY A 64 12.23 -7.75 -1.02
CA GLY A 64 13.02 -7.39 0.16
C GLY A 64 13.07 -5.88 0.35
N TYR A 65 13.39 -5.12 -0.70
CA TYR A 65 13.41 -3.66 -0.67
C TYR A 65 12.07 -3.07 -0.23
N THR A 66 10.95 -3.52 -0.81
CA THR A 66 9.62 -3.01 -0.46
C THR A 66 9.23 -3.36 0.98
N ALA A 67 9.53 -4.57 1.44
CA ALA A 67 9.27 -5.00 2.81
C ALA A 67 10.09 -4.18 3.83
N TRP A 68 11.41 -4.06 3.62
CA TRP A 68 12.29 -3.32 4.52
C TRP A 68 12.07 -1.82 4.46
N SER A 69 11.78 -1.24 3.29
CA SER A 69 11.39 0.17 3.16
C SER A 69 10.13 0.45 3.96
N SER A 70 9.11 -0.41 3.86
CA SER A 70 7.88 -0.30 4.66
C SER A 70 8.15 -0.44 6.16
N ALA A 71 9.02 -1.37 6.56
CA ALA A 71 9.38 -1.60 7.97
C ALA A 71 10.17 -0.42 8.56
N ILE A 72 11.18 0.10 7.84
CA ILE A 72 12.01 1.22 8.28
C ILE A 72 11.17 2.51 8.33
N HIS A 73 10.38 2.77 7.27
CA HIS A 73 9.48 3.91 7.25
C HIS A 73 8.46 3.83 8.39
N GLY A 74 7.82 2.68 8.56
CA GLY A 74 6.86 2.48 9.64
C GLY A 74 7.49 2.66 11.01
N THR A 75 8.69 2.10 11.24
CA THR A 75 9.46 2.31 12.48
C THR A 75 9.74 3.80 12.72
N TYR A 76 10.27 4.50 11.71
CA TYR A 76 10.55 5.93 11.81
C TYR A 76 9.30 6.73 12.19
N VAL A 77 8.18 6.48 11.49
CA VAL A 77 6.92 7.18 11.72
C VAL A 77 6.31 6.81 13.06
N SER A 78 6.42 5.56 13.53
CA SER A 78 5.93 5.13 14.84
C SER A 78 6.66 5.82 16.01
N PHE A 79 7.99 6.04 15.89
CA PHE A 79 8.79 6.63 16.98
C PHE A 79 8.91 8.15 16.92
N LEU A 80 8.98 8.71 15.71
CA LEU A 80 9.32 10.12 15.51
C LEU A 80 8.23 10.90 14.79
N GLY A 81 7.19 10.25 14.30
CA GLY A 81 6.09 10.92 13.63
C GLY A 81 5.25 11.74 14.60
N ASP A 82 4.79 12.90 14.14
CA ASP A 82 3.90 13.75 14.93
C ASP A 82 2.45 13.35 14.63
N SER A 83 1.69 13.02 15.68
CA SER A 83 0.27 12.66 15.55
C SER A 83 -0.53 13.92 15.26
N VAL A 84 -1.14 13.99 14.10
CA VAL A 84 -2.06 15.09 13.71
C VAL A 84 -3.47 14.56 13.60
N THR A 85 -4.46 15.37 13.97
CA THR A 85 -5.87 14.99 13.82
C THR A 85 -6.44 15.71 12.62
N LYS A 86 -7.11 14.97 11.73
CA LYS A 86 -7.85 15.53 10.61
C LYS A 86 -9.33 15.18 10.73
N LEU A 87 -10.19 15.96 10.09
CA LEU A 87 -11.61 15.65 10.00
C LEU A 87 -11.93 15.06 8.64
N TYR A 88 -12.56 13.88 8.62
CA TYR A 88 -13.01 13.25 7.39
C TYR A 88 -14.17 14.04 6.78
N VAL A 89 -14.08 14.41 5.50
CA VAL A 89 -15.13 15.15 4.79
C VAL A 89 -15.73 14.36 3.64
N GLY A 90 -15.45 13.07 3.53
CA GLY A 90 -16.02 12.22 2.50
C GLY A 90 -15.00 11.68 1.50
N ASN A 91 -15.48 11.09 0.41
CA ASN A 91 -14.61 10.49 -0.61
C ASN A 91 -15.15 10.64 -2.03
N ILE A 92 -14.24 10.81 -2.99
CA ILE A 92 -14.56 10.88 -4.43
C ILE A 92 -13.78 9.76 -5.12
N ALA A 93 -14.49 8.84 -5.79
CA ALA A 93 -13.89 7.86 -6.70
C ALA A 93 -12.64 7.13 -6.19
N LYS A 94 -12.66 6.67 -4.93
CA LYS A 94 -11.57 5.97 -4.19
C LYS A 94 -10.46 6.87 -3.61
N LYS A 95 -10.73 8.14 -3.37
CA LYS A 95 -9.85 9.04 -2.63
C LYS A 95 -10.64 9.67 -1.48
N ALA A 96 -10.15 9.56 -0.26
CA ALA A 96 -10.78 10.16 0.90
C ALA A 96 -10.21 11.57 1.12
N TYR A 97 -11.08 12.48 1.53
CA TYR A 97 -10.76 13.88 1.73
C TYR A 97 -10.84 14.24 3.20
N PHE A 98 -9.91 15.09 3.63
CA PHE A 98 -9.75 15.47 5.02
C PHE A 98 -9.44 16.96 5.15
N VAL A 99 -9.91 17.61 6.21
CA VAL A 99 -9.59 19.01 6.52
C VAL A 99 -8.92 19.13 7.88
N GLU A 100 -8.27 20.28 8.11
CA GLU A 100 -7.73 20.62 9.43
C GLU A 100 -8.87 21.01 10.38
N PRO A 101 -8.90 20.50 11.63
CA PRO A 101 -9.90 20.91 12.60
C PRO A 101 -9.90 22.42 12.90
N GLU A 102 -8.71 23.04 12.81
CA GLU A 102 -8.49 24.46 13.11
C GLU A 102 -8.75 25.37 11.91
N ASN A 103 -8.83 24.81 10.70
CA ASN A 103 -9.00 25.57 9.46
C ASN A 103 -9.88 24.80 8.47
N LEU A 104 -11.19 24.89 8.68
CA LEU A 104 -12.20 24.20 7.85
C LEU A 104 -12.31 24.78 6.44
N THR A 105 -11.83 26.01 6.20
CA THR A 105 -11.86 26.63 4.87
C THR A 105 -10.65 26.26 4.02
N ALA A 106 -9.66 25.57 4.59
CA ALA A 106 -8.51 25.08 3.85
C ALA A 106 -8.92 24.04 2.81
N LYS A 107 -8.19 24.00 1.70
CA LYS A 107 -8.38 22.97 0.66
C LYS A 107 -8.23 21.58 1.29
N PRO A 108 -9.20 20.66 1.07
CA PRO A 108 -9.11 19.31 1.62
C PRO A 108 -7.86 18.56 1.14
N PHE A 109 -7.20 17.90 2.09
CA PHE A 109 -6.12 16.94 1.88
C PHE A 109 -6.68 15.62 1.34
N GLU A 110 -6.05 15.09 0.29
CA GLU A 110 -6.42 13.84 -0.34
C GLU A 110 -5.59 12.67 0.22
N SER A 111 -6.26 11.58 0.59
CA SER A 111 -5.63 10.38 1.14
C SER A 111 -6.14 9.09 0.48
N VAL A 112 -5.26 8.10 0.38
CA VAL A 112 -5.59 6.73 -0.06
C VAL A 112 -6.28 5.92 1.05
N PHE A 113 -6.47 6.50 2.24
CA PHE A 113 -7.26 5.94 3.33
C PHE A 113 -8.74 5.89 2.93
N VAL A 114 -9.17 4.86 2.21
CA VAL A 114 -10.57 4.68 1.84
C VAL A 114 -11.15 3.56 2.68
N VAL A 115 -11.90 3.92 3.72
CA VAL A 115 -12.76 2.96 4.43
C VAL A 115 -14.04 2.85 3.63
N MET A 116 -14.01 2.08 2.55
CA MET A 116 -15.10 1.88 1.59
C MET A 116 -15.59 3.17 0.88
N PRO A 117 -16.35 3.07 -0.22
CA PRO A 117 -17.09 4.22 -0.72
C PRO A 117 -18.11 4.63 0.34
N ASN A 118 -18.02 5.86 0.85
CA ASN A 118 -18.98 6.33 1.84
C ASN A 118 -20.28 6.73 1.16
N PHE A 119 -21.39 6.13 1.60
CA PHE A 119 -22.74 6.38 1.10
C PHE A 119 -23.62 7.13 2.10
N THR A 120 -23.10 7.39 3.31
CA THR A 120 -23.84 8.02 4.40
C THR A 120 -23.09 9.24 4.95
N PHE A 121 -23.82 10.13 5.60
CA PHE A 121 -23.24 11.28 6.30
C PHE A 121 -22.73 10.93 7.71
N GLU A 122 -22.97 9.70 8.18
CA GLU A 122 -22.74 9.26 9.57
C GLU A 122 -21.31 9.52 10.07
N HIS A 123 -20.31 9.40 9.18
CA HIS A 123 -18.91 9.54 9.55
C HIS A 123 -18.28 10.88 9.17
N ILE A 124 -19.07 11.81 8.64
CA ILE A 124 -18.59 13.15 8.26
C ILE A 124 -18.19 13.93 9.52
N TYR A 125 -17.07 14.63 9.42
CA TYR A 125 -16.38 15.32 10.50
C TYR A 125 -15.92 14.43 11.64
N THR A 126 -15.74 13.13 11.41
CA THR A 126 -15.09 12.26 12.40
C THR A 126 -13.60 12.56 12.49
N LYS A 127 -13.07 12.52 13.73
CA LYS A 127 -11.64 12.71 14.00
C LYS A 127 -10.88 11.48 13.51
N THR A 128 -10.01 11.67 12.52
CA THR A 128 -9.11 10.63 12.02
C THR A 128 -7.67 11.01 12.38
N PRO A 129 -6.98 10.18 13.19
CA PRO A 129 -5.59 10.42 13.51
C PRO A 129 -4.69 10.02 12.33
N PHE A 130 -3.83 10.94 11.90
CA PHE A 130 -2.74 10.73 10.96
C PHE A 130 -1.40 10.86 11.68
N VAL A 131 -0.37 10.27 11.11
CA VAL A 131 1.00 10.52 11.56
C VAL A 131 1.73 11.27 10.47
N LYS A 132 2.19 12.49 10.77
CA LYS A 132 3.00 13.31 9.88
C LYS A 132 4.47 12.94 10.07
N GLU A 133 5.20 12.85 8.97
CA GLU A 133 6.64 12.62 9.02
C GLU A 133 7.34 13.87 9.57
N LYS A 134 7.85 13.78 10.80
CA LYS A 134 8.48 14.91 11.49
C LYS A 134 9.69 15.43 10.72
N GLY A 135 9.74 16.75 10.56
CA GLY A 135 10.76 17.45 9.78
C GLY A 135 10.42 17.62 8.30
N THR A 136 9.36 17.01 7.78
CA THR A 136 8.88 17.21 6.40
C THR A 136 7.42 17.64 6.38
N ASP A 137 6.94 18.12 5.23
CA ASP A 137 5.51 18.43 5.04
C ASP A 137 4.67 17.25 4.55
N ARG A 138 5.26 16.05 4.52
CA ARG A 138 4.57 14.83 4.09
C ARG A 138 3.61 14.39 5.18
N VAL A 139 2.31 14.61 4.95
CA VAL A 139 1.26 13.94 5.72
C VAL A 139 1.39 12.45 5.43
N GLY A 140 1.75 11.66 6.45
CA GLY A 140 1.89 10.22 6.31
C GLY A 140 0.53 9.54 6.28
N SER A 141 0.48 8.27 6.66
CA SER A 141 -0.76 7.50 6.64
C SER A 141 -1.52 7.60 7.97
N ALA A 142 -2.72 7.03 8.00
CA ALA A 142 -3.53 6.97 9.21
C ALA A 142 -2.79 6.24 10.34
N LYS A 143 -2.89 6.74 11.57
CA LYS A 143 -2.15 6.23 12.73
C LYS A 143 -2.36 4.74 12.99
N GLN A 144 -3.56 4.23 12.71
CA GLN A 144 -3.88 2.80 12.84
C GLN A 144 -3.04 1.91 11.92
N SER A 145 -2.61 2.42 10.76
CA SER A 145 -1.68 1.72 9.86
C SER A 145 -0.23 1.75 10.36
N GLN A 146 0.12 2.64 11.29
CA GLN A 146 1.49 2.91 11.75
C GLN A 146 1.76 2.39 13.18
N THR A 147 1.07 1.33 13.60
CA THR A 147 1.36 0.68 14.88
C THR A 147 2.51 -0.31 14.72
N LEU A 148 3.32 -0.49 15.78
CA LEU A 148 4.41 -1.50 15.80
C LEU A 148 3.90 -2.91 15.46
N ARG A 149 2.63 -3.23 15.77
CA ARG A 149 2.00 -4.49 15.42
C ARG A 149 1.92 -4.70 13.90
N ASN A 150 1.72 -3.63 13.14
CA ASN A 150 1.66 -3.70 11.68
C ASN A 150 3.05 -3.87 11.04
N LEU A 151 4.13 -3.74 11.82
CA LEU A 151 5.48 -4.03 11.36
C LEU A 151 5.78 -5.53 11.35
N ILE A 152 5.00 -6.36 12.05
CA ILE A 152 5.21 -7.82 12.12
C ILE A 152 5.21 -8.43 10.72
N ALA A 153 4.19 -8.12 9.91
CA ALA A 153 4.10 -8.64 8.55
C ALA A 153 5.28 -8.23 7.66
N PRO A 154 5.59 -6.92 7.45
CA PRO A 154 6.69 -6.52 6.59
C PRO A 154 8.05 -6.98 7.12
N VAL A 155 8.29 -7.02 8.44
CA VAL A 155 9.54 -7.55 9.00
C VAL A 155 9.67 -9.05 8.75
N SER A 156 8.62 -9.83 9.03
CA SER A 156 8.67 -11.28 8.81
C SER A 156 8.85 -11.63 7.32
N PHE A 157 8.10 -10.99 6.42
CA PHE A 157 8.30 -11.18 4.98
C PHE A 157 9.66 -10.66 4.50
N GLY A 158 10.13 -9.54 5.05
CA GLY A 158 11.46 -8.99 4.76
C GLY A 158 12.59 -9.95 5.17
N LEU A 159 12.44 -10.66 6.30
CA LEU A 159 13.38 -11.69 6.73
C LEU A 159 13.34 -12.93 5.83
N VAL A 160 12.15 -13.40 5.42
CA VAL A 160 12.02 -14.52 4.46
C VAL A 160 12.70 -14.18 3.14
N LEU A 161 12.41 -13.00 2.59
CA LEU A 161 13.00 -12.54 1.33
C LEU A 161 14.50 -12.28 1.49
N GLY A 162 14.96 -11.84 2.66
CA GLY A 162 16.37 -11.76 2.99
C GLY A 162 17.08 -13.12 3.00
N LEU A 163 16.44 -14.17 3.53
CA LEU A 163 16.96 -15.54 3.49
C LEU A 163 17.03 -16.07 2.05
N ILE A 164 15.99 -15.85 1.24
CA ILE A 164 15.99 -16.24 -0.18
C ILE A 164 17.08 -15.47 -0.93
N LEU A 165 17.19 -14.16 -0.71
CA LEU A 165 18.22 -13.32 -1.31
C LEU A 165 19.61 -13.82 -0.93
N TRP A 166 19.83 -14.18 0.33
CA TRP A 166 21.10 -14.74 0.80
C TRP A 166 21.46 -16.03 0.05
N VAL A 167 20.51 -16.95 -0.14
CA VAL A 167 20.71 -18.17 -0.94
C VAL A 167 21.04 -17.83 -2.39
N MET A 168 20.29 -16.93 -3.02
CA MET A 168 20.52 -16.52 -4.41
C MET A 168 21.90 -15.87 -4.59
N LEU A 169 22.27 -14.95 -3.70
CA LEU A 169 23.59 -14.32 -3.70
C LEU A 169 24.70 -15.34 -3.44
N HIS A 170 24.46 -16.35 -2.61
CA HIS A 170 25.41 -17.42 -2.38
C HIS A 170 25.65 -18.24 -3.65
N ILE A 171 24.58 -18.67 -4.33
CA ILE A 171 24.67 -19.41 -5.61
C ILE A 171 25.42 -18.59 -6.66
N MET A 172 25.02 -17.32 -6.81
CA MET A 172 25.60 -16.44 -7.82
C MET A 172 27.04 -16.06 -7.53
N GLY A 173 27.38 -15.79 -6.26
CA GLY A 173 28.74 -15.51 -5.82
C GLY A 173 29.64 -16.73 -5.94
N TYR A 174 29.12 -17.92 -5.62
CA TYR A 174 29.85 -19.17 -5.70
C TYR A 174 30.33 -19.48 -7.13
N GLN A 175 29.43 -19.38 -8.12
CA GLN A 175 29.81 -19.63 -9.53
C GLN A 175 30.89 -18.67 -10.04
N ALA A 176 30.75 -17.38 -9.71
CA ALA A 176 31.77 -16.39 -10.05
C ALA A 176 33.10 -16.64 -9.31
N TYR A 177 33.05 -17.15 -8.08
CA TYR A 177 34.22 -17.51 -7.28
C TYR A 177 34.97 -18.71 -7.87
N VAL A 178 34.26 -19.77 -8.25
CA VAL A 178 34.86 -20.96 -8.87
C VAL A 178 35.57 -20.58 -10.16
N ALA A 179 34.88 -19.86 -11.04
CA ALA A 179 35.43 -19.44 -12.33
C ALA A 179 36.65 -18.51 -12.23
N LYS A 180 36.82 -17.80 -11.09
CA LYS A 180 37.97 -16.93 -10.86
C LYS A 180 39.15 -17.66 -10.24
N ASN A 181 38.91 -18.64 -9.37
CA ASN A 181 39.94 -19.19 -8.48
C ASN A 181 40.30 -20.65 -8.76
N PHE A 182 39.55 -21.36 -9.61
CA PHE A 182 39.85 -22.75 -9.95
C PHE A 182 39.94 -22.92 -11.47
N GLU A 183 41.03 -23.54 -11.93
CA GLU A 183 41.21 -23.91 -13.35
C GLU A 183 40.33 -25.11 -13.74
N TYR A 184 40.03 -26.00 -12.79
CA TYR A 184 39.18 -27.18 -12.98
C TYR A 184 38.10 -27.23 -11.90
N GLU A 185 36.83 -27.34 -12.31
CA GLU A 185 35.66 -27.36 -11.39
C GLU A 185 35.73 -28.50 -10.36
N SER A 186 36.39 -29.61 -10.69
CA SER A 186 36.56 -30.77 -9.79
C SER A 186 37.37 -30.47 -8.53
N GLN A 187 38.16 -29.40 -8.52
CA GLN A 187 38.96 -28.97 -7.38
C GLN A 187 38.19 -28.02 -6.45
N ALA A 188 37.09 -27.43 -6.93
CA ALA A 188 36.27 -26.54 -6.12
C ALA A 188 35.35 -27.36 -5.20
N PRO A 189 35.01 -26.85 -4.00
CA PRO A 189 33.97 -27.47 -3.18
C PRO A 189 32.65 -27.61 -3.97
N THR A 190 31.73 -28.47 -3.55
CA THR A 190 30.40 -28.42 -4.18
C THR A 190 29.66 -27.17 -3.68
N MET A 191 28.75 -26.59 -4.48
CA MET A 191 27.90 -25.48 -4.03
C MET A 191 27.20 -25.80 -2.70
N ARG A 192 26.73 -27.04 -2.55
CA ARG A 192 26.12 -27.52 -1.31
C ARG A 192 27.11 -27.53 -0.15
N ALA A 193 28.35 -27.97 -0.35
CA ALA A 193 29.37 -27.97 0.68
C ALA A 193 29.76 -26.54 1.10
N ALA A 194 30.00 -25.64 0.14
CA ALA A 194 30.30 -24.24 0.41
C ALA A 194 29.15 -23.53 1.16
N PHE A 195 27.90 -23.78 0.74
CA PHE A 195 26.74 -23.26 1.45
C PHE A 195 26.60 -23.84 2.85
N THR A 196 26.86 -25.13 3.02
CA THR A 196 26.77 -25.81 4.32
C THR A 196 27.86 -25.32 5.27
N GLU A 197 29.09 -25.15 4.79
CA GLU A 197 30.20 -24.58 5.56
C GLU A 197 29.87 -23.16 6.03
N GLN A 198 29.35 -22.32 5.12
CA GLN A 198 28.94 -20.96 5.44
C GLN A 198 27.73 -20.91 6.39
N ALA A 199 26.77 -21.81 6.24
CA ALA A 199 25.64 -21.91 7.15
C ALA A 199 26.10 -22.39 8.54
N GLN A 200 27.01 -23.37 8.60
CA GLN A 200 27.55 -23.91 9.85
C GLN A 200 28.41 -22.89 10.59
N SER A 201 29.16 -22.03 9.90
CA SER A 201 29.95 -20.97 10.53
C SER A 201 29.08 -19.98 11.30
N ILE A 202 27.80 -19.86 10.93
CA ILE A 202 26.78 -19.08 11.66
C ILE A 202 25.82 -19.96 12.48
N GLY A 203 26.14 -21.25 12.68
CA GLY A 203 25.38 -22.19 13.51
C GLY A 203 24.09 -22.73 12.90
N LEU A 204 23.89 -22.58 11.58
CA LEU A 204 22.67 -22.96 10.87
C LEU A 204 22.86 -24.19 9.98
N THR A 205 21.82 -25.01 9.88
CA THR A 205 21.75 -26.13 8.92
C THR A 205 20.69 -25.83 7.86
N PRO A 206 20.72 -26.49 6.68
CA PRO A 206 19.66 -26.34 5.68
C PRO A 206 18.25 -26.61 6.25
N LYS A 207 18.10 -27.59 7.15
CA LYS A 207 16.83 -27.87 7.83
C LYS A 207 16.38 -26.71 8.72
N HIS A 208 17.30 -26.10 9.48
CA HIS A 208 17.01 -24.93 10.31
C HIS A 208 16.53 -23.76 9.45
N LEU A 209 17.19 -23.51 8.32
CA LEU A 209 16.82 -22.43 7.40
C LEU A 209 15.42 -22.61 6.82
N THR A 210 15.06 -23.83 6.42
CA THR A 210 13.70 -24.13 5.94
C THR A 210 12.66 -23.92 7.04
N PHE A 211 12.93 -24.41 8.26
CA PHE A 211 12.02 -24.21 9.40
C PHE A 211 11.82 -22.74 9.75
N VAL A 212 12.91 -21.97 9.79
CA VAL A 212 12.86 -20.51 10.05
C VAL A 212 12.07 -19.81 8.95
N GLY A 213 12.31 -20.13 7.67
CA GLY A 213 11.56 -19.56 6.56
C GLY A 213 10.05 -19.82 6.65
N MET A 214 9.65 -21.07 6.92
CA MET A 214 8.23 -21.42 7.09
C MET A 214 7.60 -20.71 8.29
N ALA A 215 8.30 -20.68 9.44
CA ALA A 215 7.82 -19.99 10.63
C ALA A 215 7.60 -18.50 10.39
N LEU A 216 8.55 -17.82 9.72
CA LEU A 216 8.43 -16.41 9.38
C LEU A 216 7.28 -16.15 8.40
N CYS A 217 7.06 -17.03 7.41
CA CYS A 217 5.90 -16.93 6.51
C CYS A 217 4.58 -17.01 7.29
N ILE A 218 4.46 -17.95 8.22
CA ILE A 218 3.24 -18.12 9.05
C ILE A 218 3.04 -16.89 9.94
N ILE A 219 4.09 -16.42 10.61
CA ILE A 219 4.03 -15.22 11.46
C ILE A 219 3.64 -13.99 10.63
N GLY A 220 4.22 -13.83 9.43
CA GLY A 220 3.90 -12.73 8.53
C GLY A 220 2.44 -12.76 8.08
N LEU A 221 1.92 -13.94 7.73
CA LEU A 221 0.53 -14.13 7.33
C LEU A 221 -0.44 -13.85 8.49
N VAL A 222 -0.17 -14.39 9.67
CA VAL A 222 -0.99 -14.13 10.87
C VAL A 222 -0.94 -12.66 11.26
N GLY A 223 0.23 -12.02 11.17
CA GLY A 223 0.40 -10.59 11.39
C GLY A 223 -0.45 -9.76 10.44
N TYR A 224 -0.42 -10.10 9.14
CA TYR A 224 -1.23 -9.45 8.12
C TYR A 224 -2.73 -9.57 8.40
N LEU A 225 -3.21 -10.79 8.69
CA LEU A 225 -4.61 -11.06 9.00
C LEU A 225 -5.10 -10.39 10.31
N ARG A 226 -4.18 -10.05 11.21
CA ARG A 226 -4.47 -9.40 12.49
C ARG A 226 -4.27 -7.88 12.47
N THR A 227 -4.02 -7.29 11.30
CA THR A 227 -3.97 -5.83 11.13
C THR A 227 -5.35 -5.26 11.51
N PRO A 228 -5.44 -4.31 12.45
CA PRO A 228 -6.73 -3.77 12.86
C PRO A 228 -7.41 -3.13 11.65
N PRO A 229 -8.73 -3.35 11.47
CA PRO A 229 -9.47 -2.66 10.44
C PRO A 229 -9.42 -1.16 10.69
N TYR A 230 -9.50 -0.40 9.62
CA TYR A 230 -9.62 1.05 9.71
C TYR A 230 -10.95 1.41 10.37
N THR A 231 -10.92 2.19 11.45
CA THR A 231 -12.12 2.66 12.14
C THR A 231 -12.19 4.18 12.13
N TYR A 232 -13.39 4.71 11.88
CA TYR A 232 -13.69 6.12 12.06
C TYR A 232 -13.68 6.47 13.55
N GLY A 233 -13.18 7.67 13.88
CA GLY A 233 -13.19 8.18 15.25
C GLY A 233 -14.53 8.81 15.62
N LYS A 234 -14.56 9.51 16.76
CA LYS A 234 -15.74 10.27 17.18
C LYS A 234 -15.98 11.47 16.27
N GLN A 235 -17.24 11.80 16.00
CA GLN A 235 -17.64 13.02 15.30
C GLN A 235 -17.18 14.25 16.09
N ALA A 236 -16.56 15.21 15.40
CA ALA A 236 -16.05 16.45 15.99
C ALA A 236 -17.00 17.63 15.83
N ILE A 237 -17.79 17.62 14.76
CA ILE A 237 -18.71 18.68 14.39
C ILE A 237 -20.07 18.03 14.18
N ASP A 238 -21.07 18.51 14.91
CA ASP A 238 -22.45 18.09 14.72
C ASP A 238 -22.98 18.61 13.37
N ILE A 239 -23.59 17.71 12.61
CA ILE A 239 -24.22 18.01 11.31
C ILE A 239 -25.74 18.07 11.39
N GLY A 240 -26.33 17.76 12.55
CA GLY A 240 -27.77 17.59 12.75
C GLY A 240 -28.63 18.79 12.38
N GLY A 241 -28.06 20.00 12.38
CA GLY A 241 -28.76 21.22 11.95
C GLY A 241 -29.04 21.30 10.44
N ALA A 242 -28.21 20.65 9.62
CA ALA A 242 -28.33 20.65 8.15
C ALA A 242 -28.66 19.27 7.59
N ILE A 243 -28.17 18.21 8.24
CA ILE A 243 -28.29 16.82 7.81
C ILE A 243 -28.98 16.05 8.92
N TYR A 244 -30.26 15.72 8.71
CA TYR A 244 -31.07 14.90 9.60
C TYR A 244 -32.05 14.06 8.77
N PRO A 245 -32.58 12.93 9.27
CA PRO A 245 -33.55 12.12 8.54
C PRO A 245 -34.75 12.94 8.04
N GLY A 246 -35.02 12.87 6.74
CA GLY A 246 -36.07 13.63 6.05
C GLY A 246 -35.65 15.02 5.57
N ALA A 247 -34.45 15.49 5.91
CA ALA A 247 -33.92 16.76 5.39
C ALA A 247 -33.80 16.69 3.86
N LYS A 248 -34.19 17.78 3.19
CA LYS A 248 -33.92 17.98 1.77
C LYS A 248 -32.59 18.70 1.62
N VAL A 249 -31.66 18.09 0.90
CA VAL A 249 -30.32 18.62 0.69
C VAL A 249 -30.06 18.76 -0.80
N GLN A 250 -29.36 19.83 -1.17
CA GLN A 250 -28.89 20.04 -2.54
C GLN A 250 -27.45 19.59 -2.63
N GLY A 251 -27.17 18.73 -3.60
CA GLY A 251 -25.84 18.20 -3.87
C GLY A 251 -25.42 18.50 -5.30
N ARG A 252 -24.22 19.05 -5.47
CA ARG A 252 -23.61 19.23 -6.79
C ARG A 252 -22.96 17.94 -7.26
N ALA A 253 -23.31 17.48 -8.45
CA ALA A 253 -22.69 16.29 -9.03
C ALA A 253 -21.23 16.59 -9.42
N LEU A 254 -20.30 15.74 -8.98
CA LEU A 254 -18.88 15.88 -9.31
C LEU A 254 -18.40 14.82 -10.30
N LYS A 255 -18.93 13.60 -10.18
CA LYS A 255 -18.49 12.46 -10.98
C LYS A 255 -19.52 11.36 -10.98
N VAL A 256 -19.66 10.65 -12.10
CA VAL A 256 -20.38 9.38 -12.17
C VAL A 256 -19.53 8.33 -12.89
N LYS A 257 -19.65 7.07 -12.49
CA LYS A 257 -18.89 5.95 -13.05
C LYS A 257 -19.74 4.69 -13.16
N LYS A 258 -19.50 3.94 -14.24
CA LYS A 258 -19.98 2.57 -14.41
C LYS A 258 -19.11 1.61 -13.61
N ILE A 259 -19.74 0.62 -12.97
CA ILE A 259 -19.05 -0.45 -12.25
C ILE A 259 -19.00 -1.66 -13.18
N TYR A 260 -17.79 -2.14 -13.43
CA TYR A 260 -17.55 -3.30 -14.27
C TYR A 260 -17.13 -4.49 -13.43
N ARG A 261 -17.57 -5.68 -13.82
CA ARG A 261 -17.06 -6.94 -13.28
C ARG A 261 -15.87 -7.35 -14.13
N ASN A 262 -14.72 -7.48 -13.50
CA ASN A 262 -13.60 -8.21 -14.10
C ASN A 262 -13.80 -9.69 -13.79
N ASP A 263 -14.45 -10.42 -14.69
CA ASP A 263 -14.45 -11.88 -14.58
C ASP A 263 -13.02 -12.38 -14.83
N ARG A 264 -12.39 -12.85 -13.75
CA ARG A 264 -11.00 -13.34 -13.73
C ARG A 264 -10.77 -14.62 -14.55
N GLN A 265 -11.71 -15.01 -15.42
CA GLN A 265 -11.65 -16.25 -16.20
C GLN A 265 -11.64 -16.04 -17.73
N GLN A 266 -11.68 -14.80 -18.23
CA GLN A 266 -11.52 -14.55 -19.66
C GLN A 266 -10.53 -13.40 -19.90
N ASP A 267 -9.27 -13.75 -20.16
CA ASP A 267 -8.17 -12.84 -20.47
C ASP A 267 -8.33 -12.05 -21.80
N ILE A 268 -9.50 -12.09 -22.47
CA ILE A 268 -9.74 -11.42 -23.75
C ILE A 268 -11.17 -10.82 -23.85
N GLY A 269 -11.89 -10.67 -22.73
CA GLY A 269 -13.23 -10.07 -22.72
C GLY A 269 -13.19 -8.58 -22.40
N ALA A 270 -13.94 -7.75 -23.14
CA ALA A 270 -14.24 -6.39 -22.71
C ALA A 270 -14.93 -6.44 -21.32
N PRO A 271 -14.63 -5.51 -20.40
CA PRO A 271 -15.20 -5.50 -19.07
C PRO A 271 -16.74 -5.51 -19.13
N VAL A 272 -17.37 -6.47 -18.46
CA VAL A 272 -18.84 -6.60 -18.46
C VAL A 272 -19.43 -5.56 -17.52
N ASP A 273 -20.30 -4.72 -18.06
CA ASP A 273 -21.05 -3.75 -17.29
C ASP A 273 -21.98 -4.48 -16.30
N THR A 274 -21.88 -4.13 -15.01
CA THR A 274 -22.72 -4.75 -13.97
C THR A 274 -24.12 -4.14 -13.87
N GLY A 275 -24.43 -3.10 -14.65
CA GLY A 275 -25.65 -2.27 -14.49
C GLY A 275 -25.58 -1.32 -13.29
N ARG A 276 -24.56 -1.46 -12.44
CA ARG A 276 -24.38 -0.68 -11.23
C ARG A 276 -23.56 0.58 -11.52
N ARG A 277 -23.95 1.67 -10.86
CA ARG A 277 -23.34 3.00 -11.01
C ARG A 277 -22.98 3.56 -9.65
N ILE A 278 -21.96 4.41 -9.65
CA ILE A 278 -21.61 5.23 -8.49
C ILE A 278 -21.46 6.68 -8.93
N ALA A 279 -22.17 7.57 -8.25
CA ALA A 279 -22.04 9.01 -8.41
C ALA A 279 -21.47 9.63 -7.13
N SER A 280 -20.63 10.66 -7.26
CA SER A 280 -20.08 11.43 -6.15
C SER A 280 -20.68 12.83 -6.17
N PHE A 281 -21.19 13.27 -5.03
CA PHE A 281 -21.83 14.57 -4.86
C PHE A 281 -21.11 15.40 -3.79
N GLU A 282 -21.08 16.71 -3.99
CA GLU A 282 -20.61 17.69 -3.03
C GLU A 282 -21.79 18.40 -2.37
N PHE A 283 -21.80 18.47 -1.04
CA PHE A 283 -22.81 19.17 -0.26
C PHE A 283 -22.13 20.28 0.57
N GLN A 284 -22.63 21.51 0.47
CA GLN A 284 -22.08 22.66 1.19
C GLN A 284 -23.14 23.38 2.04
N GLN A 285 -24.41 23.31 1.66
CA GLN A 285 -25.47 24.08 2.31
C GLN A 285 -25.61 23.72 3.79
N GLY A 286 -25.47 24.71 4.68
CA GLY A 286 -25.56 24.53 6.13
C GLY A 286 -24.37 23.80 6.76
N LEU A 287 -23.31 23.52 6.00
CA LEU A 287 -22.11 22.83 6.48
C LEU A 287 -20.91 23.78 6.51
N PRO A 288 -19.97 23.63 7.48
CA PRO A 288 -18.84 24.53 7.61
C PRO A 288 -17.78 24.38 6.51
N THR A 289 -17.74 23.22 5.83
CA THR A 289 -16.92 22.96 4.64
C THR A 289 -17.70 22.02 3.72
N PRO A 290 -17.38 21.98 2.40
CA PRO A 290 -17.95 20.99 1.51
C PRO A 290 -17.67 19.56 1.97
N VAL A 291 -18.68 18.69 1.84
CA VAL A 291 -18.59 17.26 2.16
C VAL A 291 -18.96 16.41 0.94
N TYR A 292 -18.36 15.24 0.84
CA TYR A 292 -18.41 14.40 -0.36
C TYR A 292 -19.05 13.04 -0.06
N VAL A 293 -20.25 12.81 -0.59
CA VAL A 293 -20.97 11.55 -0.37
C VAL A 293 -21.21 10.87 -1.71
N ASN A 294 -21.04 9.55 -1.75
CA ASN A 294 -21.34 8.78 -2.94
C ASN A 294 -22.78 8.27 -2.89
N TYR A 295 -23.37 8.12 -4.05
CA TYR A 295 -24.67 7.50 -4.25
C TYR A 295 -24.51 6.29 -5.16
N PHE A 296 -25.04 5.16 -4.71
CA PHE A 296 -25.10 3.94 -5.49
C PHE A 296 -26.48 3.79 -6.11
N PHE A 297 -26.54 3.44 -7.39
CA PHE A 297 -27.78 3.10 -8.04
C PHE A 297 -27.59 2.04 -9.12
N GLU A 298 -28.65 1.28 -9.37
CA GLU A 298 -28.76 0.39 -10.51
C GLU A 298 -29.53 1.14 -11.59
N GLU A 299 -28.96 1.25 -12.79
CA GLU A 299 -29.51 2.05 -13.88
C GLU A 299 -30.81 1.44 -14.41
N GLU A 300 -30.84 0.12 -14.55
CA GLU A 300 -32.05 -0.64 -14.86
C GLU A 300 -32.21 -1.76 -13.83
N PRO A 301 -33.45 -2.04 -13.37
CA PRO A 301 -34.72 -1.41 -13.78
C PRO A 301 -35.08 -0.14 -12.97
N ASP A 302 -34.31 0.19 -11.92
CA ASP A 302 -34.79 1.10 -10.88
C ASP A 302 -34.78 2.58 -11.29
N LYS A 303 -33.79 3.03 -12.08
CA LYS A 303 -33.56 4.45 -12.39
C LYS A 303 -33.06 4.67 -13.83
N PRO A 304 -33.87 4.35 -14.85
CA PRO A 304 -33.47 4.48 -16.25
C PRO A 304 -33.15 5.94 -16.58
N GLY A 305 -32.04 6.18 -17.29
CA GLY A 305 -31.61 7.52 -17.72
C GLY A 305 -30.87 8.35 -16.65
N LEU A 306 -30.88 7.93 -15.39
CA LEU A 306 -30.26 8.71 -14.30
C LEU A 306 -28.74 8.91 -14.50
N PHE A 307 -28.05 7.97 -15.14
CA PHE A 307 -26.63 8.13 -15.43
C PHE A 307 -26.35 9.32 -16.36
N ASP A 308 -27.14 9.44 -17.43
CA ASP A 308 -27.01 10.52 -18.41
C ASP A 308 -27.48 11.85 -17.82
N ASP A 309 -28.55 11.84 -17.01
CA ASP A 309 -28.99 13.01 -16.25
C ASP A 309 -27.88 13.53 -15.34
N ILE A 310 -27.21 12.66 -14.58
CA ILE A 310 -26.09 13.05 -13.72
C ILE A 310 -24.90 13.57 -14.55
N ASN A 311 -24.60 12.98 -15.70
CA ASN A 311 -23.55 13.52 -16.60
C ASN A 311 -23.89 14.94 -17.06
N SER A 312 -25.13 15.17 -17.49
CA SER A 312 -25.61 16.50 -17.88
C SER A 312 -25.53 17.49 -16.73
N LEU A 313 -25.86 17.07 -15.49
CA LEU A 313 -25.71 17.92 -14.30
C LEU A 313 -24.25 18.28 -14.02
N ILE A 314 -23.31 17.35 -14.25
CA ILE A 314 -21.86 17.61 -14.11
C ILE A 314 -21.40 18.65 -15.15
N GLU A 315 -21.78 18.48 -16.41
CA GLU A 315 -21.42 19.39 -17.51
C GLU A 315 -21.97 20.81 -17.29
N ASN A 316 -23.19 20.90 -16.78
CA ASN A 316 -23.87 22.17 -16.51
C ASN A 316 -23.57 22.75 -15.12
N ASN A 317 -22.73 22.09 -14.31
CA ASN A 317 -22.43 22.48 -12.93
C ASN A 317 -23.71 22.74 -12.09
N ALA A 318 -24.72 21.89 -12.28
CA ALA A 318 -26.04 22.01 -11.67
C ALA A 318 -26.18 21.14 -10.41
N GLU A 319 -27.09 21.55 -9.54
CA GLU A 319 -27.40 20.83 -8.29
C GLU A 319 -28.56 19.85 -8.48
N MET A 320 -28.54 18.79 -7.68
CA MET A 320 -29.59 17.78 -7.58
C MET A 320 -30.11 17.70 -6.14
N SER A 321 -31.42 17.53 -5.99
CA SER A 321 -32.05 17.43 -4.67
C SER A 321 -32.13 15.98 -4.20
N PHE A 322 -31.78 15.77 -2.93
CA PHE A 322 -31.85 14.49 -2.24
C PHE A 322 -32.65 14.61 -0.96
N ILE A 323 -33.18 13.49 -0.49
CA ILE A 323 -33.73 13.31 0.85
C ILE A 323 -32.76 12.46 1.66
N VAL A 324 -32.44 12.92 2.86
CA VAL A 324 -31.62 12.17 3.82
C VAL A 324 -32.46 11.05 4.44
N THR A 325 -32.00 9.80 4.36
CA THR A 325 -32.71 8.64 4.94
C THR A 325 -32.50 8.55 6.47
N PRO A 326 -33.24 7.68 7.19
CA PRO A 326 -32.99 7.40 8.61
C PRO A 326 -31.55 6.97 8.91
N GLU A 327 -30.90 6.26 7.98
CA GLU A 327 -29.50 5.83 8.07
C GLU A 327 -28.51 6.93 7.67
N LEU A 328 -28.98 8.17 7.52
CA LEU A 328 -28.21 9.31 7.00
C LEU A 328 -27.61 9.03 5.61
N ALA A 329 -28.28 8.22 4.79
CA ALA A 329 -27.89 7.98 3.40
C ALA A 329 -28.57 8.96 2.45
N LEU A 330 -28.12 8.99 1.20
CA LEU A 330 -28.78 9.72 0.13
C LEU A 330 -29.89 8.88 -0.50
N SER A 331 -31.07 9.47 -0.64
CA SER A 331 -32.13 8.95 -1.50
C SER A 331 -32.62 10.04 -2.44
N LEU A 332 -33.03 9.65 -3.65
CA LEU A 332 -33.74 10.58 -4.52
C LEU A 332 -35.16 10.77 -4.00
N PRO A 333 -35.73 11.98 -4.11
CA PRO A 333 -37.15 12.18 -3.84
C PRO A 333 -37.97 11.23 -4.70
N ALA A 334 -38.96 10.56 -4.09
CA ALA A 334 -39.89 9.74 -4.84
C ALA A 334 -40.59 10.60 -5.91
N VAL A 335 -40.52 10.17 -7.17
CA VAL A 335 -41.36 10.74 -8.22
C VAL A 335 -42.78 10.35 -7.87
N LYS A 336 -43.62 11.34 -7.56
CA LYS A 336 -45.04 11.13 -7.28
C LYS A 336 -45.82 10.96 -8.57
#